data_AF-A0A7C4AHW1-F1
#
_entry.id   AF-A0A7C4AHW1-F1
#
_cell.length_a   1.000
_cell.length_b   1.000
_cell.length_c   1.000
_cell.angle_alpha   90.00
_cell.angle_beta   90.00
_cell.angle_gamma   90.00
#
_symmetry.space_group_name_H-M   'P 1'
#
loop_
_entity.id
_entity.type
_entity.pdbx_description
1 polymer ?
#
loop_
_entity_poly.entity_id
_entity_poly.type
_entity_poly.pdbx_seq_one_letter_code
_entity_poly.pdbx_strand_id
1 'polypeptide(L)'
;KDYKATGTVCGHTLPAGLVESDKLETPLFTPSTKAELGQHDENITLDQARDMVGQPLFDQVRDTALGIYAAGRDYAAGRGIIIADTKFEFGTVDGELILIDEVLTPDSSRFWPAASYAPGRSQPSYDKQYVRDWLESVGFNKQPPAPAMPADVARRTQEKYLEAYQALTGQGLGL
;
A
#
# COMPACT_ATOMS: atom_id res chain seq x y z
N LYS A 1 -6.25 11.72 -0.82
CA LYS A 1 -6.87 12.89 -0.14
C LYS A 1 -6.20 14.17 -0.62
N ASP A 2 -4.87 14.21 -0.62
CA ASP A 2 -4.03 15.32 -1.10
C ASP A 2 -4.46 15.81 -2.49
N TYR A 3 -4.64 14.91 -3.47
CA TYR A 3 -5.17 15.28 -4.80
C TYR A 3 -6.49 16.07 -4.75
N LYS A 4 -7.45 15.69 -3.90
CA LYS A 4 -8.74 16.41 -3.78
C LYS A 4 -8.53 17.82 -3.17
N ALA A 5 -7.48 18.01 -2.37
CA ALA A 5 -7.18 19.28 -1.72
C ALA A 5 -6.34 20.22 -2.60
N THR A 6 -5.35 19.69 -3.31
CA THR A 6 -4.32 20.50 -4.00
C THR A 6 -4.10 20.11 -5.47
N GLY A 7 -4.68 19.03 -5.96
CA GLY A 7 -4.36 18.45 -7.27
C GLY A 7 -2.97 17.78 -7.33
N THR A 8 -2.29 17.66 -6.18
CA THR A 8 -0.92 17.13 -6.10
C THR A 8 -0.79 16.00 -5.07
N VAL A 9 0.24 15.17 -5.23
CA VAL A 9 0.63 14.10 -4.28
C VAL A 9 2.15 14.03 -4.23
N CYS A 10 2.77 14.20 -3.06
CA CYS A 10 4.24 14.15 -2.88
C CYS A 10 5.04 15.02 -3.88
N GLY A 11 4.48 16.15 -4.33
CA GLY A 11 5.10 17.04 -5.32
C GLY A 11 4.77 16.70 -6.79
N HIS A 12 4.09 15.59 -7.07
CA HIS A 12 3.57 15.28 -8.40
C HIS A 12 2.28 16.05 -8.65
N THR A 13 2.21 16.83 -9.73
CA THR A 13 0.95 17.39 -10.23
C THR A 13 0.23 16.32 -11.04
N LEU A 14 -1.01 16.01 -10.65
CA LEU A 14 -1.82 15.01 -11.32
C LEU A 14 -2.78 15.65 -12.33
N PRO A 15 -3.18 14.92 -13.38
CA PRO A 15 -4.23 15.38 -14.31
C PRO A 15 -5.50 15.79 -13.58
N ALA A 16 -6.20 16.80 -14.11
CA ALA A 16 -7.50 17.19 -13.60
C ALA A 16 -8.56 16.11 -13.90
N GLY A 17 -9.59 16.04 -13.06
CA GLY A 17 -10.76 15.18 -13.29
C GLY A 17 -10.59 13.72 -12.85
N LEU A 18 -9.49 13.36 -12.18
CA LEU A 18 -9.36 12.03 -11.59
C LEU A 18 -10.41 11.84 -10.50
N VAL A 19 -11.00 10.65 -10.48
CA VAL A 19 -11.92 10.20 -9.45
C VAL A 19 -11.27 9.16 -8.55
N GLU A 20 -11.97 8.79 -7.48
CA GLU A 20 -11.46 7.83 -6.51
C GLU A 20 -11.16 6.47 -7.16
N SER A 21 -10.00 5.91 -6.84
CA SER A 21 -9.53 4.62 -7.39
C SER A 21 -9.27 4.62 -8.90
N ASP A 22 -9.13 5.78 -9.54
CA ASP A 22 -8.65 5.85 -10.93
C ASP A 22 -7.25 5.26 -11.05
N LYS A 23 -7.04 4.50 -12.13
CA LYS A 23 -5.71 4.02 -12.51
C LYS A 23 -4.89 5.19 -13.03
N LEU A 24 -3.73 5.43 -12.42
CA LEU A 24 -2.73 6.34 -12.96
C LEU A 24 -2.02 5.68 -14.17
N GLU A 25 -1.74 6.47 -15.20
CA GLU A 25 -1.04 6.00 -16.40
C GLU A 25 0.36 5.50 -16.06
N THR A 26 1.10 6.29 -15.27
CA THR A 26 2.41 5.93 -14.73
C THR A 26 2.34 5.85 -13.21
N PRO A 27 2.86 4.77 -12.59
CA PRO A 27 2.99 4.69 -11.13
C PRO A 27 3.84 5.83 -10.59
N LEU A 28 3.50 6.33 -9.41
CA LEU A 28 4.24 7.39 -8.75
C LEU A 28 5.08 6.84 -7.61
N PHE A 29 6.31 7.35 -7.48
CA PHE A 29 7.07 7.22 -6.26
C PHE A 29 6.64 8.34 -5.29
N THR A 30 6.02 7.95 -4.18
CA THR A 30 5.44 8.86 -3.18
C THR A 30 6.06 8.58 -1.81
N PRO A 31 7.22 9.18 -1.50
CA PRO A 31 7.93 8.88 -0.26
C PRO A 31 7.22 9.44 0.97
N SER A 32 7.41 8.77 2.11
CA SER A 32 7.03 9.24 3.43
C SER A 32 8.21 9.17 4.40
N THR A 33 8.16 9.95 5.47
CA THR A 33 9.07 9.75 6.61
C THR A 33 8.74 8.44 7.32
N LYS A 34 9.71 7.91 8.06
CA LYS A 34 9.53 6.82 9.01
C LYS A 34 9.47 7.43 10.40
N ALA A 35 8.27 7.56 10.96
CA ALA A 35 8.10 8.22 12.24
C ALA A 35 8.50 7.30 13.41
N GLU A 36 8.89 7.91 14.54
CA GLU A 36 9.15 7.19 15.79
C GLU A 36 7.90 6.45 16.28
N LEU A 37 8.10 5.41 17.11
CA LEU A 37 6.99 4.60 17.63
C LEU A 37 5.93 5.47 18.33
N GLY A 38 4.71 5.45 17.81
CA GLY A 38 3.58 6.24 18.32
C GLY A 38 3.26 7.52 17.54
N GLN A 39 4.04 7.84 16.50
CA GLN A 39 3.74 8.90 15.53
C GLN A 39 3.27 8.32 14.19
N HIS A 40 2.80 9.19 13.29
CA HIS A 40 2.37 8.81 11.95
C HIS A 40 3.41 9.21 10.92
N ASP A 41 3.65 8.32 9.95
CA ASP A 41 4.45 8.64 8.76
C ASP A 41 3.82 9.82 8.01
N GLU A 42 4.66 10.76 7.57
CA GLU A 42 4.24 11.94 6.84
C GLU A 42 4.68 11.85 5.39
N ASN A 43 3.76 12.08 4.45
CA ASN A 43 4.10 12.22 3.04
C ASN A 43 5.06 13.40 2.85
N ILE A 44 6.18 13.17 2.17
CA ILE A 44 7.16 14.20 1.82
C ILE A 44 7.24 14.39 0.32
N THR A 45 7.73 15.55 -0.11
CA THR A 45 8.00 15.82 -1.52
C THR A 45 9.23 15.05 -2.00
N LEU A 46 9.36 14.91 -3.32
CA LEU A 46 10.58 14.34 -3.92
C LEU A 46 11.84 15.12 -3.54
N ASP A 47 11.75 16.46 -3.45
CA ASP A 47 12.88 17.31 -3.08
C ASP A 47 13.29 17.09 -1.63
N GLN A 48 12.32 17.02 -0.71
CA GLN A 48 12.61 16.68 0.69
C GLN A 48 13.28 15.32 0.82
N ALA A 49 12.79 14.30 0.10
CA ALA A 49 13.41 12.99 0.10
C ALA A 49 14.85 13.02 -0.46
N ARG A 50 15.10 13.75 -1.55
CA ARG A 50 16.46 13.94 -2.12
C ARG A 50 17.39 14.63 -1.14
N ASP A 51 16.91 15.68 -0.46
CA ASP A 51 17.69 16.42 0.53
C ASP A 51 18.07 15.52 1.72
N MET A 52 17.20 14.57 2.09
CA MET A 52 17.45 13.64 3.20
C MET A 52 18.49 12.56 2.89
N VAL A 53 18.42 11.93 1.71
CA VAL A 53 19.22 10.73 1.40
C VAL A 53 20.33 10.99 0.37
N GLY A 54 20.32 12.15 -0.28
CA GLY A 54 21.19 12.49 -1.40
C GLY A 54 20.68 11.96 -2.75
N GLN A 55 20.96 12.71 -3.82
CA GLN A 55 20.49 12.41 -5.18
C GLN A 55 20.80 10.97 -5.66
N PRO A 56 22.03 10.43 -5.51
CA PRO A 56 22.35 9.11 -6.06
C PRO A 56 21.52 7.99 -5.41
N LEU A 57 21.39 8.03 -4.07
CA LEU A 57 20.62 7.03 -3.34
C LEU A 57 19.12 7.18 -3.59
N PHE A 58 18.63 8.43 -3.68
CA PHE A 58 17.23 8.72 -4.01
C PHE A 58 16.84 8.11 -5.36
N ASP A 59 17.65 8.31 -6.40
CA ASP A 59 17.36 7.77 -7.73
C ASP A 59 17.36 6.24 -7.71
N GLN A 60 18.34 5.63 -7.03
CA GLN A 60 18.42 4.17 -6.90
C GLN A 60 17.18 3.60 -6.17
N VAL A 61 16.76 4.21 -5.06
CA VAL A 61 15.56 3.79 -4.32
C VAL A 61 14.31 3.95 -5.18
N ARG A 62 14.12 5.10 -5.82
CA ARG A 62 12.96 5.37 -6.69
C ARG A 62 12.86 4.32 -7.79
N ASP A 63 13.95 4.11 -8.53
CA ASP A 63 13.95 3.25 -9.71
C ASP A 63 13.78 1.78 -9.31
N THR A 64 14.39 1.36 -8.20
CA THR A 64 14.23 0.01 -7.64
C THR A 64 12.78 -0.22 -7.17
N ALA A 65 12.21 0.71 -6.42
CA ALA A 65 10.84 0.63 -5.92
C ALA A 65 9.82 0.54 -7.07
N LEU A 66 9.95 1.40 -8.08
CA LEU A 66 9.06 1.39 -9.25
C LEU A 66 9.21 0.11 -10.07
N GLY A 67 10.44 -0.42 -10.21
CA GLY A 67 10.71 -1.69 -10.88
C GLY A 67 10.05 -2.88 -10.18
N ILE A 68 10.21 -2.99 -8.85
CA ILE A 68 9.59 -4.05 -8.04
C ILE A 68 8.06 -3.94 -8.11
N TYR A 69 7.52 -2.73 -7.93
CA TYR A 69 6.07 -2.50 -8.00
C TYR A 69 5.51 -2.90 -9.36
N ALA A 70 6.15 -2.50 -10.46
CA ALA A 70 5.69 -2.85 -11.81
C ALA A 70 5.67 -4.37 -12.01
N ALA A 71 6.75 -5.07 -11.65
CA ALA A 71 6.84 -6.52 -11.76
C ALA A 71 5.76 -7.24 -10.94
N GLY A 72 5.57 -6.83 -9.67
CA GLY A 72 4.57 -7.40 -8.77
C GLY A 72 3.14 -7.15 -9.24
N ARG A 73 2.84 -5.90 -9.63
CA ARG A 73 1.53 -5.50 -10.15
C ARG A 73 1.16 -6.30 -11.40
N ASP A 74 2.08 -6.42 -12.36
CA ASP A 74 1.81 -7.10 -13.62
C ASP A 74 1.61 -8.61 -13.41
N TYR A 75 2.39 -9.22 -12.51
CA TYR A 75 2.21 -10.60 -12.10
C TYR A 75 0.86 -10.86 -11.43
N ALA A 76 0.46 -9.98 -10.49
CA ALA A 76 -0.81 -10.07 -9.77
C ALA A 76 -2.02 -9.83 -10.67
N ALA A 77 -1.90 -8.92 -11.65
CA ALA A 77 -2.95 -8.64 -12.63
C ALA A 77 -3.31 -9.90 -13.44
N GLY A 78 -2.31 -10.70 -13.82
CA GLY A 78 -2.51 -12.01 -14.46
C GLY A 78 -3.24 -13.04 -13.60
N ARG A 79 -3.45 -12.76 -12.31
CA ARG A 79 -4.15 -13.60 -11.32
C ARG A 79 -5.42 -12.95 -10.78
N GLY A 80 -5.90 -11.91 -11.44
CA GLY A 80 -7.14 -11.23 -11.06
C GLY A 80 -7.02 -10.33 -9.84
N ILE A 81 -5.81 -9.92 -9.45
CA ILE A 81 -5.55 -8.99 -8.35
C ILE A 81 -4.95 -7.69 -8.90
N ILE A 82 -5.51 -6.56 -8.49
CA ILE A 82 -4.92 -5.23 -8.71
C ILE A 82 -4.17 -4.84 -7.44
N ILE A 83 -2.88 -4.54 -7.58
CA ILE A 83 -2.09 -3.91 -6.52
C ILE A 83 -2.16 -2.40 -6.72
N ALA A 84 -2.99 -1.73 -5.92
CA ALA A 84 -3.23 -0.30 -6.06
C ALA A 84 -2.01 0.54 -5.66
N ASP A 85 -1.38 0.16 -4.56
CA ASP A 85 -0.14 0.74 -4.02
C ASP A 85 0.53 -0.26 -3.08
N THR A 86 1.80 0.01 -2.75
CA THR A 86 2.62 -0.76 -1.81
C THR A 86 3.64 0.15 -1.13
N LYS A 87 4.02 -0.19 0.09
CA LYS A 87 5.18 0.36 0.78
C LYS A 87 6.35 -0.62 0.65
N PHE A 88 7.55 -0.10 0.38
CA PHE A 88 8.81 -0.83 0.50
C PHE A 88 9.70 -0.14 1.52
N GLU A 89 10.50 -0.93 2.23
CA GLU A 89 11.59 -0.40 3.04
C GLU A 89 12.92 -0.82 2.44
N PHE A 90 13.86 0.11 2.45
CA PHE A 90 15.22 -0.13 2.00
C PHE A 90 16.20 0.23 3.11
N GLY A 91 17.28 -0.54 3.19
CA GLY A 91 18.44 -0.25 4.01
C GLY A 91 19.71 -0.15 3.17
N THR A 92 20.83 0.15 3.81
CA THR A 92 22.15 0.12 3.17
C THR A 92 23.11 -0.73 4.00
N VAL A 93 23.83 -1.63 3.34
CA VAL A 93 24.93 -2.41 3.95
C VAL A 93 26.16 -2.19 3.08
N ASP A 94 27.26 -1.73 3.67
CA ASP A 94 28.53 -1.43 2.96
C ASP A 94 28.37 -0.49 1.75
N GLY A 95 27.38 0.41 1.79
CA GLY A 95 27.05 1.35 0.72
C GLY A 95 26.15 0.79 -0.38
N GLU A 96 25.76 -0.49 -0.31
CA GLU A 96 24.83 -1.12 -1.24
C GLU A 96 23.39 -1.06 -0.73
N LEU A 97 22.46 -0.72 -1.63
CA LEU A 97 21.03 -0.69 -1.34
C LEU A 97 20.49 -2.12 -1.19
N ILE A 98 19.81 -2.40 -0.08
CA ILE A 98 19.13 -3.68 0.16
C ILE A 98 17.63 -3.44 0.35
N LEU A 99 16.82 -4.32 -0.22
CA LEU A 99 15.39 -4.41 0.10
C LEU A 99 15.23 -5.15 1.43
N ILE A 100 14.47 -4.58 2.35
CA ILE A 100 14.21 -5.13 3.67
C ILE A 100 12.69 -5.18 3.91
N ASP A 101 12.30 -5.59 5.12
CA ASP A 101 10.89 -5.72 5.54
C ASP A 101 10.10 -6.72 4.67
N GLU A 102 8.79 -6.77 4.84
CA GLU A 102 7.89 -7.49 3.95
C GLU A 102 7.67 -6.78 2.61
N VAL A 103 7.35 -7.55 1.57
CA VAL A 103 7.27 -7.07 0.18
C VAL A 103 6.00 -7.60 -0.45
N LEU A 104 5.14 -6.69 -0.93
CA LEU A 104 3.90 -7.03 -1.65
C LEU A 104 3.01 -8.01 -0.87
N THR A 105 2.74 -7.69 0.39
CA THR A 105 1.80 -8.43 1.25
C THR A 105 0.52 -7.62 1.42
N PRO A 106 -0.61 -8.22 1.86
CA PRO A 106 -1.82 -7.46 2.19
C PRO A 106 -1.65 -6.47 3.36
N ASP A 107 -0.53 -6.53 4.10
CA ASP A 107 -0.22 -5.58 5.18
C ASP A 107 0.50 -4.34 4.64
N SER A 108 1.42 -4.53 3.70
CA SER A 108 2.21 -3.46 3.07
C SER A 108 1.55 -2.88 1.80
N SER A 109 0.52 -3.53 1.27
CA SER A 109 -0.10 -3.20 -0.01
C SER A 109 -1.63 -3.23 0.03
N ARG A 110 -2.26 -2.45 -0.86
CA ARG A 110 -3.71 -2.52 -1.11
C ARG A 110 -4.01 -3.44 -2.28
N PHE A 111 -4.64 -4.56 -1.99
CA PHE A 111 -4.99 -5.59 -2.98
C PHE A 111 -6.49 -5.56 -3.29
N TRP A 112 -6.85 -5.34 -4.54
CA TRP A 112 -8.24 -5.30 -4.99
C TRP A 112 -8.55 -6.47 -5.93
N PRO A 113 -9.73 -7.09 -5.82
CA PRO A 113 -10.18 -8.05 -6.83
C PRO A 113 -10.45 -7.32 -8.14
N ALA A 114 -9.77 -7.73 -9.22
CA ALA A 114 -9.95 -7.12 -10.54
C ALA A 114 -11.39 -7.23 -11.04
N ALA A 115 -12.09 -8.33 -10.70
CA ALA A 115 -13.45 -8.59 -11.12
C ALA A 115 -14.49 -7.59 -10.56
N SER A 116 -14.20 -6.91 -9.44
CA SER A 116 -15.12 -5.95 -8.80
C SER A 116 -14.62 -4.50 -8.87
N TYR A 117 -13.47 -4.27 -9.49
CA TYR A 117 -12.87 -2.96 -9.66
C TYR A 117 -13.76 -2.04 -10.47
N ALA A 118 -14.02 -0.83 -9.94
CA ALA A 118 -14.63 0.24 -10.71
C ALA A 118 -14.16 1.60 -10.20
N PRO A 119 -13.68 2.50 -11.06
CA PRO A 119 -13.32 3.86 -10.66
C PRO A 119 -14.54 4.65 -10.17
N GLY A 120 -14.29 5.69 -9.39
CA GLY A 120 -15.30 6.58 -8.81
C GLY A 120 -15.87 6.13 -7.46
N ARG A 121 -15.34 5.05 -6.87
CA ARG A 121 -15.75 4.54 -5.55
C ARG A 121 -14.60 3.92 -4.77
N SER A 122 -14.85 3.58 -3.52
CA SER A 122 -13.98 2.70 -2.73
C SER A 122 -14.01 1.27 -3.28
N GLN A 123 -12.90 0.56 -3.16
CA GLN A 123 -12.77 -0.81 -3.65
C GLN A 123 -12.88 -1.82 -2.50
N PRO A 124 -13.43 -3.02 -2.74
CA PRO A 124 -13.25 -4.12 -1.82
C PRO A 124 -11.77 -4.48 -1.76
N SER A 125 -11.28 -4.83 -0.56
CA SER A 125 -9.87 -5.16 -0.37
C SER A 125 -9.70 -6.58 0.17
N TYR A 126 -8.58 -7.22 -0.20
CA TYR A 126 -8.10 -8.44 0.42
C TYR A 126 -7.36 -8.19 1.76
N ASP A 127 -7.26 -6.92 2.18
CA ASP A 127 -6.53 -6.50 3.37
C ASP A 127 -7.44 -6.30 4.61
N LYS A 128 -6.91 -5.55 5.58
CA LYS A 128 -7.49 -5.17 6.88
C LYS A 128 -8.85 -4.44 6.81
N GLN A 129 -9.48 -4.33 5.64
CA GLN A 129 -10.78 -3.67 5.48
C GLN A 129 -11.87 -4.24 6.42
N TYR A 130 -11.94 -5.56 6.62
CA TYR A 130 -12.89 -6.16 7.57
C TYR A 130 -12.69 -5.68 9.01
N VAL A 131 -11.44 -5.54 9.44
CA VAL A 131 -11.10 -5.03 10.77
C VAL A 131 -11.45 -3.54 10.86
N ARG A 132 -11.17 -2.76 9.82
CA ARG A 132 -11.51 -1.33 9.76
C ARG A 132 -13.02 -1.09 9.82
N ASP A 133 -13.78 -1.79 8.99
CA ASP A 133 -15.25 -1.70 8.98
C ASP A 133 -15.84 -2.08 10.34
N TRP A 134 -15.30 -3.14 10.96
CA TRP A 134 -15.73 -3.55 12.29
C TRP A 134 -15.42 -2.47 13.35
N LEU A 135 -14.19 -1.93 13.37
CA LEU A 135 -13.81 -0.85 14.30
C LEU A 135 -14.69 0.39 14.13
N GLU A 136 -15.04 0.75 12.91
CA GLU A 136 -15.98 1.85 12.64
C GLU A 136 -17.39 1.53 13.13
N SER A 137 -17.88 0.29 12.90
CA SER A 137 -19.21 -0.15 13.32
C SER A 137 -19.42 -0.13 14.84
N VAL A 138 -18.35 -0.35 15.62
CA VAL A 138 -18.39 -0.27 17.10
C VAL A 138 -18.08 1.13 17.63
N GLY A 139 -17.93 2.13 16.74
CA GLY A 139 -17.68 3.51 17.11
C GLY A 139 -16.30 3.74 17.73
N PHE A 140 -15.30 2.94 17.36
CA PHE A 140 -13.96 3.08 17.92
C PHE A 140 -13.36 4.45 17.56
N ASN A 141 -12.97 5.21 18.59
CA ASN A 141 -12.45 6.58 18.46
C ASN A 141 -11.01 6.64 17.94
N LYS A 142 -10.44 5.51 17.50
CA LYS A 142 -9.06 5.36 17.00
C LYS A 142 -7.99 5.66 18.06
N GLN A 143 -8.35 5.58 19.34
CA GLN A 143 -7.43 5.75 20.47
C GLN A 143 -7.29 4.46 21.28
N PRO A 144 -6.07 4.03 21.64
CA PRO A 144 -5.87 2.84 22.46
C PRO A 144 -6.57 2.93 23.83
N PRO A 145 -7.00 1.78 24.41
CA PRO A 145 -6.96 0.44 23.83
C PRO A 145 -8.12 0.19 22.84
N ALA A 146 -7.83 -0.56 21.77
CA ALA A 146 -8.86 -1.05 20.87
C ALA A 146 -9.74 -2.11 21.57
N PRO A 147 -11.03 -2.23 21.21
CA PRO A 147 -11.88 -3.32 21.71
C PRO A 147 -11.34 -4.68 21.28
N ALA A 148 -11.65 -5.72 22.06
CA ALA A 148 -11.28 -7.09 21.71
C ALA A 148 -11.99 -7.53 20.42
N MET A 149 -11.22 -7.99 19.44
CA MET A 149 -11.74 -8.39 18.14
C MET A 149 -12.54 -9.70 18.24
N PRO A 150 -13.79 -9.74 17.75
CA PRO A 150 -14.58 -10.96 17.65
C PRO A 150 -13.91 -12.03 16.77
N ALA A 151 -14.11 -13.30 17.12
CA ALA A 151 -13.51 -14.43 16.41
C ALA A 151 -13.95 -14.51 14.94
N ASP A 152 -15.16 -14.08 14.60
CA ASP A 152 -15.66 -14.09 13.23
C ASP A 152 -14.98 -13.02 12.36
N VAL A 153 -14.68 -11.84 12.92
CA VAL A 153 -13.89 -10.80 12.24
C VAL A 153 -12.47 -11.29 12.00
N ALA A 154 -11.86 -11.94 12.99
CA ALA A 154 -10.53 -12.56 12.86
C ALA A 154 -10.51 -13.63 11.74
N ARG A 155 -11.47 -14.55 11.76
CA ARG A 155 -11.60 -15.62 10.75
C ARG A 155 -11.80 -15.05 9.34
N ARG A 156 -12.70 -14.08 9.16
CA ARG A 156 -12.93 -13.45 7.85
C ARG A 156 -11.71 -12.71 7.33
N THR A 157 -10.96 -12.07 8.23
CA THR A 157 -9.69 -11.44 7.89
C THR A 157 -8.69 -12.50 7.42
N GLN A 158 -8.53 -13.59 8.15
CA GLN A 158 -7.66 -14.72 7.76
C GLN A 158 -8.04 -15.30 6.39
N GLU A 159 -9.33 -15.53 6.13
CA GLU A 159 -9.83 -16.05 4.85
C GLU A 159 -9.38 -15.17 3.68
N LYS A 160 -9.36 -13.85 3.83
CA LYS A 160 -8.91 -12.95 2.77
C LYS A 160 -7.42 -13.01 2.50
N TYR A 161 -6.61 -13.19 3.54
CA TYR A 161 -5.17 -13.38 3.38
C TYR A 161 -4.89 -14.71 2.67
N LEU A 162 -5.65 -15.76 2.99
CA LEU A 162 -5.54 -17.06 2.32
C LEU A 162 -6.00 -17.00 0.86
N GLU A 163 -7.11 -16.30 0.57
CA GLU A 163 -7.56 -16.07 -0.80
C GLU A 163 -6.50 -15.34 -1.63
N ALA A 164 -5.91 -14.25 -1.09
CA ALA A 164 -4.86 -13.51 -1.77
C ALA A 164 -3.60 -14.37 -1.97
N TYR A 165 -3.17 -15.10 -0.94
CA TYR A 165 -2.03 -16.02 -1.02
C TYR A 165 -2.26 -17.07 -2.11
N GLN A 166 -3.42 -17.74 -2.10
CA GLN A 166 -3.74 -18.79 -3.05
C GLN A 166 -3.83 -18.25 -4.48
N ALA A 167 -4.44 -17.09 -4.68
CA ALA A 167 -4.50 -16.45 -5.98
C ALA A 167 -3.10 -16.11 -6.51
N LEU A 168 -2.23 -15.56 -5.66
CA LEU A 168 -0.88 -15.13 -6.05
C LEU A 168 0.07 -16.31 -6.29
N THR A 169 0.03 -17.33 -5.44
CA THR A 169 0.99 -18.44 -5.45
C THR A 169 0.50 -19.68 -6.18
N GLY A 170 -0.82 -19.84 -6.34
CA GLY A 170 -1.44 -21.08 -6.79
C GLY A 170 -1.44 -22.19 -5.74
N GLN A 171 -1.03 -21.91 -4.50
CA GLN A 171 -0.89 -22.88 -3.42
C GLN A 171 -1.81 -22.54 -2.25
N GLY A 172 -2.29 -23.57 -1.53
CA GLY A 172 -2.97 -23.39 -0.25
C GLY A 172 -1.98 -23.52 0.92
N LEU A 173 -2.16 -22.73 1.97
CA LEU A 173 -1.54 -23.00 3.26
C LEU A 173 -2.44 -23.98 4.02
N GLY A 174 -1.96 -25.19 4.26
CA GLY A 174 -2.70 -26.22 5.01
C GLY A 174 -2.77 -25.90 6.51
N LEU A 175 -3.51 -24.85 6.86
CA LEU A 175 -3.76 -24.38 8.22
C LEU A 175 -4.98 -25.07 8.87
#